data_AF-A0A7Y6NTN3-F1
#
_entry.id   AF-A0A7Y6NTN3-F1
#
_cell.length_a   1.000
_cell.length_b   1.000
_cell.length_c   1.000
_cell.angle_alpha   90.00
_cell.angle_beta   90.00
_cell.angle_gamma   90.00
#
_symmetry.space_group_name_H-M   'P 1'
#
loop_
_entity.id
_entity.type
_entity.pdbx_description
1 polymer ?
#
loop_
_entity_poly.entity_id
_entity_poly.type
_entity_poly.pdbx_seq_one_letter_code
_entity_poly.pdbx_strand_id
1 'polypeptide(L)'
;MHKRRFMSVAIVGAAGLGSLPSLAASRTAARSQPGPTLLTVSGAIGAGNRGPFDPVLDQLMGKQKLGFVRAQTFDFAAITALPSVLIRPTLEYDAKPHELSGPLLMDVIRACGVRASEKTALFVRAIDGYAAHLSAADAERRRYIVATHLDGRPMALGGLGPLWTIYDADRHPDMAAKPLPDRFGSCPWATYHIDVKEA
;
A
#
# COMPACT_ATOMS: atom_id res chain seq x y z
N MET A 1 -13.36 33.86 20.20
CA MET A 1 -12.76 32.69 20.88
C MET A 1 -13.70 32.23 21.99
N HIS A 2 -14.61 31.28 21.69
CA HIS A 2 -15.59 30.80 22.66
C HIS A 2 -15.15 29.49 23.30
N LYS A 3 -14.72 29.57 24.56
CA LYS A 3 -14.37 28.42 25.42
C LYS A 3 -15.66 27.70 25.82
N ARG A 4 -15.82 26.46 25.37
CA ARG A 4 -16.94 25.58 25.74
C ARG A 4 -16.71 25.09 27.17
N ARG A 5 -17.57 25.52 28.10
CA ARG A 5 -17.62 24.98 29.47
C ARG A 5 -18.33 23.63 29.47
N PHE A 6 -17.68 22.65 30.07
CA PHE A 6 -18.22 21.34 30.43
C PHE A 6 -19.35 21.50 31.46
N MET A 7 -20.44 20.78 31.28
CA MET A 7 -21.37 20.45 32.36
C MET A 7 -21.37 18.94 32.54
N SER A 8 -20.85 18.52 33.69
CA SER A 8 -20.93 17.16 34.21
C SER A 8 -22.36 16.90 34.69
N VAL A 9 -23.01 15.86 34.18
CA VAL A 9 -24.30 15.38 34.70
C VAL A 9 -24.02 14.39 35.83
N ALA A 10 -24.52 14.69 37.02
CA ALA A 10 -24.51 13.81 38.17
C ALA A 10 -25.58 12.72 38.01
N ILE A 11 -25.22 11.46 38.28
CA ILE A 11 -26.15 10.34 38.38
C ILE A 11 -26.47 10.12 39.86
N VAL A 12 -27.74 10.22 40.23
CA VAL A 12 -28.27 9.76 41.52
C VAL A 12 -29.30 8.66 41.25
N GLY A 13 -28.98 7.46 41.76
CA GLY A 13 -29.90 6.51 42.42
C GLY A 13 -31.04 5.86 41.62
N ALA A 14 -31.02 4.53 41.54
CA ALA A 14 -31.93 3.65 42.29
C ALA A 14 -31.85 2.20 41.78
N ALA A 15 -31.84 1.27 42.74
CA ALA A 15 -31.87 -0.17 42.54
C ALA A 15 -33.19 -0.64 41.92
N GLY A 16 -33.11 -1.53 40.95
CA GLY A 16 -34.23 -2.28 40.40
C GLY A 16 -33.73 -3.49 39.60
N LEU A 17 -33.84 -4.69 40.20
CA LEU A 17 -33.61 -5.97 39.54
C LEU A 17 -34.74 -6.23 38.53
N GLY A 18 -34.57 -5.74 37.30
CA GLY A 18 -35.44 -6.02 36.17
C GLY A 18 -34.68 -6.80 35.11
N SER A 19 -35.17 -7.99 34.77
CA SER A 19 -34.67 -8.87 33.72
C SER A 19 -34.52 -8.14 32.38
N LEU A 20 -33.28 -7.91 31.94
CA LEU A 20 -33.00 -7.37 30.62
C LEU A 20 -33.16 -8.49 29.57
N PRO A 21 -34.03 -8.34 28.56
CA PRO A 21 -34.00 -9.24 27.41
C PRO A 21 -32.62 -9.09 26.75
N SER A 22 -31.90 -10.21 26.63
CA SER A 22 -30.71 -10.27 25.77
C SER A 22 -31.15 -10.01 24.34
N LEU A 23 -31.09 -8.75 23.93
CA LEU A 23 -30.97 -8.39 22.54
C LEU A 23 -29.61 -8.93 22.10
N ALA A 24 -29.61 -10.17 21.64
CA ALA A 24 -28.57 -10.71 20.77
C ALA A 24 -28.55 -9.81 19.55
N ALA A 25 -27.80 -8.71 19.64
CA ALA A 25 -27.50 -7.87 18.53
C ALA A 25 -26.68 -8.73 17.59
N SER A 26 -27.33 -9.24 16.55
CA SER A 26 -26.69 -9.62 15.30
C SER A 26 -25.93 -8.40 14.78
N ARG A 27 -24.72 -8.18 15.31
CA ARG A 27 -23.43 -8.35 14.65
C ARG A 27 -23.41 -8.51 13.14
N THR A 28 -24.34 -7.95 12.35
CA THR A 28 -24.05 -7.72 10.93
C THR A 28 -22.90 -6.74 10.93
N ALA A 29 -21.68 -7.24 10.73
CA ALA A 29 -20.50 -6.41 10.60
C ALA A 29 -20.80 -5.40 9.50
N ALA A 30 -21.14 -4.17 9.89
CA ALA A 30 -21.30 -3.09 8.95
C ALA A 30 -20.01 -3.08 8.13
N ARG A 31 -20.13 -3.27 6.80
CA ARG A 31 -18.97 -3.14 5.91
C ARG A 31 -18.36 -1.78 6.23
N SER A 32 -17.17 -1.80 6.83
CA SER A 32 -16.45 -0.58 7.15
C SER A 32 -16.32 0.22 5.86
N GLN A 33 -16.62 1.52 5.93
CA GLN A 33 -16.44 2.40 4.77
C GLN A 33 -14.99 2.27 4.29
N PRO A 34 -14.76 2.11 2.96
CA PRO A 34 -13.41 1.99 2.43
C PRO A 34 -12.60 3.26 2.79
N GLY A 35 -11.36 3.05 3.17
CA GLY A 35 -10.42 4.12 3.46
C GLY A 35 -9.96 4.83 2.18
N PRO A 36 -9.13 5.88 2.33
CA PRO A 36 -8.48 6.51 1.18
C PRO A 36 -7.65 5.50 0.39
N THR A 37 -7.74 5.54 -0.94
CA THR A 37 -6.91 4.71 -1.82
C THR A 37 -5.44 5.08 -1.66
N LEU A 38 -4.59 4.09 -1.44
CA LEU A 38 -3.13 4.24 -1.37
C LEU A 38 -2.42 3.71 -2.61
N LEU A 39 -2.92 2.62 -3.19
CA LEU A 39 -2.38 2.03 -4.41
C LEU A 39 -3.46 1.91 -5.48
N THR A 40 -3.14 2.33 -6.71
CA THR A 40 -3.92 2.02 -7.91
C THR A 40 -3.09 1.17 -8.86
N VAL A 41 -3.61 0.02 -9.28
CA VAL A 41 -2.99 -0.86 -10.29
C VAL A 41 -3.85 -0.81 -11.55
N SER A 42 -3.24 -0.49 -12.69
CA SER A 42 -3.93 -0.38 -13.99
C SER A 42 -3.27 -1.23 -15.08
N GLY A 43 -3.76 -1.10 -16.31
CA GLY A 43 -3.21 -1.78 -17.48
C GLY A 43 -3.82 -3.16 -17.71
N ALA A 44 -2.98 -4.16 -17.95
CA ALA A 44 -3.37 -5.55 -18.22
C ALA A 44 -3.82 -6.28 -16.93
N ILE A 45 -4.91 -5.81 -16.32
CA ILE A 45 -5.52 -6.37 -15.10
C ILE A 45 -6.83 -7.12 -15.39
N GLY A 46 -7.34 -7.83 -14.39
CA GLY A 46 -8.69 -8.40 -14.37
C GLY A 46 -9.79 -7.34 -14.22
N ALA A 47 -10.99 -7.72 -13.75
CA ALA A 47 -12.15 -6.81 -13.73
C ALA A 47 -11.89 -5.47 -13.02
N GLY A 48 -11.01 -5.46 -12.01
CA GLY A 48 -10.75 -4.29 -11.18
C GLY A 48 -11.94 -3.96 -10.25
N ASN A 49 -11.78 -2.92 -9.44
CA ASN A 49 -12.82 -2.38 -8.55
C ASN A 49 -13.00 -0.86 -8.73
N ARG A 50 -12.37 -0.28 -9.74
CA ARG A 50 -12.39 1.14 -10.06
C ARG A 50 -12.60 1.36 -11.55
N GLY A 51 -13.44 2.35 -11.87
CA GLY A 51 -13.72 2.80 -13.23
C GLY A 51 -12.54 3.54 -13.89
N PRO A 52 -12.80 4.28 -14.98
CA PRO A 52 -11.76 4.97 -15.72
C PRO A 52 -11.12 6.11 -14.92
N PHE A 53 -9.96 6.55 -15.40
CA PHE A 53 -9.32 7.78 -14.98
C PHE A 53 -10.30 8.97 -15.06
N ASP A 54 -10.33 9.79 -14.01
CA ASP A 54 -11.15 10.98 -13.89
C ASP A 54 -10.25 12.23 -13.89
N PRO A 55 -10.28 13.08 -14.94
CA PRO A 55 -9.40 14.25 -15.02
C PRO A 55 -9.66 15.31 -13.95
N VAL A 56 -10.81 15.26 -13.26
CA VAL A 56 -11.16 16.17 -12.16
C VAL A 56 -10.65 15.61 -10.83
N LEU A 57 -10.87 14.33 -10.56
CA LEU A 57 -10.50 13.72 -9.27
C LEU A 57 -9.04 13.24 -9.22
N ASP A 58 -8.47 12.84 -10.35
CA ASP A 58 -7.15 12.21 -10.45
C ASP A 58 -6.04 13.21 -10.82
N GLN A 59 -6.02 14.36 -10.14
CA GLN A 59 -5.11 15.47 -10.46
C GLN A 59 -3.63 15.06 -10.52
N LEU A 60 -3.16 14.23 -9.57
CA LEU A 60 -1.76 13.79 -9.56
C LEU A 60 -1.46 12.89 -10.78
N MET A 61 -2.34 11.92 -11.04
CA MET A 61 -2.21 11.01 -12.18
C MET A 61 -2.26 11.77 -13.50
N GLY A 62 -3.15 12.76 -13.63
CA GLY A 62 -3.25 13.63 -14.80
C GLY A 62 -1.98 14.45 -15.04
N LYS A 63 -1.41 15.05 -13.98
CA LYS A 63 -0.11 15.75 -14.05
C LYS A 63 1.03 14.82 -14.47
N GLN A 64 0.96 13.56 -14.08
CA GLN A 64 1.91 12.53 -14.46
C GLN A 64 1.52 11.78 -15.76
N LYS A 65 0.53 12.29 -16.51
CA LYS A 65 0.07 11.79 -17.82
C LYS A 65 -0.35 10.32 -17.80
N LEU A 66 -0.96 9.89 -16.70
CA LEU A 66 -1.55 8.56 -16.58
C LEU A 66 -2.99 8.54 -17.10
N GLY A 67 -3.41 7.39 -17.60
CA GLY A 67 -4.78 7.14 -18.03
C GLY A 67 -5.06 5.65 -18.05
N PHE A 68 -6.29 5.27 -17.69
CA PHE A 68 -6.75 3.89 -17.69
C PHE A 68 -8.27 3.85 -17.83
N VAL A 69 -8.80 2.74 -18.36
CA VAL A 69 -10.25 2.50 -18.49
C VAL A 69 -10.85 1.80 -17.28
N ARG A 70 -10.00 1.12 -16.50
CA ARG A 70 -10.32 0.44 -15.24
C ARG A 70 -9.06 0.29 -14.41
N ALA A 71 -9.22 0.14 -13.11
CA ALA A 71 -8.12 -0.13 -12.19
C ALA A 71 -8.56 -1.02 -11.03
N GLN A 72 -7.57 -1.56 -10.32
CA GLN A 72 -7.74 -2.13 -8.98
C GLN A 72 -7.15 -1.14 -7.97
N THR A 73 -7.90 -0.78 -6.94
CA THR A 73 -7.43 0.05 -5.84
C THR A 73 -7.33 -0.72 -4.55
N PHE A 74 -6.37 -0.30 -3.72
CA PHE A 74 -6.19 -0.77 -2.36
C PHE A 74 -6.12 0.45 -1.43
N ASP A 75 -6.98 0.48 -0.43
CA ASP A 75 -6.77 1.31 0.76
C ASP A 75 -5.80 0.60 1.73
N PHE A 76 -5.49 1.23 2.86
CA PHE A 76 -4.56 0.65 3.84
C PHE A 76 -5.05 -0.69 4.40
N ALA A 77 -6.36 -0.84 4.65
CA ALA A 77 -6.93 -2.08 5.18
C ALA A 77 -6.83 -3.21 4.15
N ALA A 78 -7.12 -2.93 2.88
CA ALA A 78 -7.06 -3.91 1.80
C ALA A 78 -5.62 -4.36 1.49
N ILE A 79 -4.65 -3.45 1.43
CA ILE A 79 -3.27 -3.82 1.14
C ILE A 79 -2.62 -4.60 2.30
N THR A 80 -2.96 -4.27 3.55
CA THR A 80 -2.44 -4.97 4.74
C THR A 80 -3.16 -6.27 5.07
N ALA A 81 -4.31 -6.54 4.45
CA ALA A 81 -4.99 -7.82 4.53
C ALA A 81 -4.34 -8.91 3.66
N LEU A 82 -3.49 -8.53 2.70
CA LEU A 82 -2.70 -9.49 1.93
C LEU A 82 -1.60 -10.12 2.79
N PRO A 83 -1.16 -11.36 2.49
CA PRO A 83 -0.07 -12.00 3.22
C PRO A 83 1.19 -11.12 3.24
N SER A 84 1.63 -10.75 4.44
CA SER A 84 2.79 -9.88 4.64
C SER A 84 4.07 -10.68 4.83
N VAL A 85 5.19 -10.15 4.33
CA VAL A 85 6.53 -10.66 4.60
C VAL A 85 7.40 -9.55 5.20
N LEU A 86 8.47 -9.93 5.90
CA LEU A 86 9.42 -9.02 6.51
C LEU A 86 10.79 -9.16 5.84
N ILE A 87 11.42 -8.03 5.50
CA ILE A 87 12.78 -7.93 4.98
C ILE A 87 13.63 -7.01 5.88
N ARG A 88 14.97 -7.14 5.80
CA ARG A 88 15.90 -6.32 6.61
C ARG A 88 17.07 -5.73 5.80
N PRO A 89 16.80 -4.89 4.77
CA PRO A 89 17.87 -4.23 4.03
C PRO A 89 18.60 -3.17 4.88
N THR A 90 19.87 -2.95 4.56
CA THR A 90 20.61 -1.74 4.94
C THR A 90 20.15 -0.56 4.06
N LEU A 91 19.60 0.50 4.64
CA LEU A 91 19.06 1.63 3.88
C LEU A 91 20.13 2.68 3.55
N GLU A 92 20.03 3.33 2.39
CA GLU A 92 21.03 4.32 1.95
C GLU A 92 21.03 5.63 2.74
N TYR A 93 19.95 5.92 3.47
CA TYR A 93 19.77 7.21 4.15
C TYR A 93 20.58 7.35 5.43
N ASP A 94 20.77 6.24 6.16
CA ASP A 94 21.51 6.23 7.44
C ASP A 94 22.50 5.07 7.57
N ALA A 95 22.63 4.25 6.52
CA ALA A 95 23.49 3.08 6.45
C ALA A 95 23.22 2.04 7.55
N LYS A 96 21.97 1.89 8.00
CA LYS A 96 21.57 0.88 8.99
C LYS A 96 20.55 -0.12 8.46
N PRO A 97 20.53 -1.33 9.03
CA PRO A 97 19.47 -2.29 8.77
C PRO A 97 18.15 -1.82 9.38
N HIS A 98 17.07 -1.90 8.61
CA HIS A 98 15.71 -1.57 9.05
C HIS A 98 14.73 -2.69 8.74
N GLU A 99 13.68 -2.84 9.56
CA GLU A 99 12.62 -3.81 9.27
C GLU A 99 11.55 -3.20 8.38
N LEU A 100 11.40 -3.72 7.16
CA LEU A 100 10.27 -3.36 6.28
C LEU A 100 9.33 -4.54 6.12
N SER A 101 8.03 -4.27 6.15
CA SER A 101 7.02 -5.30 5.94
C SER A 101 5.84 -4.85 5.12
N GLY A 102 5.27 -5.80 4.38
CA GLY A 102 4.14 -5.65 3.47
C GLY A 102 4.01 -6.87 2.55
N PRO A 103 2.98 -6.90 1.71
CA PRO A 103 2.80 -8.01 0.76
C PRO A 103 3.90 -8.05 -0.30
N LEU A 104 4.15 -9.24 -0.85
CA LEU A 104 4.96 -9.37 -2.05
C LEU A 104 4.31 -8.61 -3.20
N LEU A 105 5.11 -7.89 -3.98
CA LEU A 105 4.64 -7.15 -5.16
C LEU A 105 3.85 -8.07 -6.10
N MET A 106 4.35 -9.28 -6.35
CA MET A 106 3.67 -10.23 -7.23
C MET A 106 2.35 -10.76 -6.66
N ASP A 107 2.16 -10.77 -5.34
CA ASP A 107 0.88 -11.13 -4.72
C ASP A 107 -0.15 -10.01 -4.88
N VAL A 108 0.29 -8.75 -4.78
CA VAL A 108 -0.54 -7.58 -5.11
C VAL A 108 -0.99 -7.63 -6.57
N ILE A 109 -0.06 -7.91 -7.49
CA ILE A 109 -0.36 -8.05 -8.92
C ILE A 109 -1.34 -9.21 -9.18
N ARG A 110 -1.15 -10.36 -8.54
CA ARG A 110 -2.08 -11.50 -8.65
C ARG A 110 -3.47 -11.18 -8.09
N ALA A 111 -3.55 -10.42 -6.99
CA ALA A 111 -4.82 -9.96 -6.42
C ALA A 111 -5.61 -9.04 -7.38
N CYS A 112 -4.95 -8.44 -8.37
CA CYS A 112 -5.60 -7.67 -9.44
C CYS A 112 -6.13 -8.55 -10.59
N GLY A 113 -6.08 -9.89 -10.46
CA GLY A 113 -6.49 -10.85 -11.49
C GLY A 113 -5.49 -11.01 -12.63
N VAL A 114 -4.24 -10.57 -12.44
CA VAL A 114 -3.17 -10.68 -13.44
C VAL A 114 -2.58 -12.08 -13.41
N ARG A 115 -2.48 -12.71 -14.59
CA ARG A 115 -1.68 -13.93 -14.81
C ARG A 115 -0.34 -13.51 -15.40
N ALA A 116 0.60 -13.19 -14.53
CA ALA A 116 1.92 -12.70 -14.95
C ALA A 116 2.67 -13.77 -15.75
N SER A 117 3.37 -13.33 -16.79
CA SER A 117 4.30 -14.12 -17.60
C SER A 117 5.68 -13.47 -17.59
N GLU A 118 6.67 -14.10 -18.23
CA GLU A 118 8.01 -13.52 -18.40
C GLU A 118 7.99 -12.18 -19.16
N LYS A 119 6.95 -11.96 -19.98
CA LYS A 119 6.73 -10.72 -20.72
C LYS A 119 6.00 -9.64 -19.91
N THR A 120 5.54 -9.95 -18.70
CA THR A 120 4.83 -8.96 -17.89
C THR A 120 5.83 -7.92 -17.36
N ALA A 121 5.56 -6.67 -17.68
CA ALA A 121 6.29 -5.50 -17.23
C ALA A 121 5.45 -4.68 -16.24
N LEU A 122 6.10 -4.14 -15.21
CA LEU A 122 5.51 -3.33 -14.16
C LEU A 122 6.17 -1.95 -14.18
N PHE A 123 5.37 -0.91 -14.39
CA PHE A 123 5.80 0.48 -14.27
C PHE A 123 5.32 1.01 -12.93
N VAL A 124 6.23 1.01 -11.95
CA VAL A 124 5.95 1.39 -10.57
C VAL A 124 6.25 2.86 -10.38
N ARG A 125 5.27 3.64 -9.93
CA ARG A 125 5.36 5.11 -9.88
C ARG A 125 5.19 5.66 -8.48
N ALA A 126 6.07 6.60 -8.15
CA ALA A 126 6.06 7.39 -6.93
C ALA A 126 5.28 8.70 -7.10
N ILE A 127 4.86 9.30 -5.98
CA ILE A 127 4.10 10.56 -5.97
C ILE A 127 4.87 11.75 -6.58
N ASP A 128 6.21 11.72 -6.57
CA ASP A 128 7.07 12.77 -7.12
C ASP A 128 7.26 12.67 -8.64
N GLY A 129 6.72 11.60 -9.25
CA GLY A 129 6.81 11.33 -10.68
C GLY A 129 7.92 10.35 -11.06
N TYR A 130 8.79 9.96 -10.11
CA TYR A 130 9.78 8.91 -10.34
C TYR A 130 9.09 7.59 -10.69
N ALA A 131 9.65 6.87 -11.67
CA ALA A 131 9.10 5.62 -12.14
C ALA A 131 10.21 4.59 -12.35
N ALA A 132 10.02 3.41 -11.76
CA ALA A 132 10.87 2.25 -11.98
C ALA A 132 10.18 1.27 -12.93
N HIS A 133 10.96 0.71 -13.85
CA HIS A 133 10.52 -0.37 -14.73
C HIS A 133 11.07 -1.69 -14.21
N LEU A 134 10.17 -2.63 -13.93
CA LEU A 134 10.51 -3.96 -13.43
C LEU A 134 9.90 -5.02 -14.34
N SER A 135 10.62 -6.08 -14.65
CA SER A 135 9.98 -7.29 -15.17
C SER A 135 9.33 -8.07 -14.01
N ALA A 136 8.26 -8.81 -14.30
CA ALA A 136 7.65 -9.70 -13.31
C ALA A 136 8.66 -10.75 -12.80
N ALA A 137 9.55 -11.23 -13.68
CA ALA A 137 10.61 -12.17 -13.33
C ALA A 137 11.64 -11.55 -12.35
N ASP A 138 12.02 -10.29 -12.53
CA ASP A 138 12.90 -9.58 -11.60
C ASP A 138 12.20 -9.31 -10.26
N ALA A 139 10.93 -8.91 -10.30
CA ALA A 139 10.12 -8.68 -9.12
C ALA A 139 10.01 -9.95 -8.26
N GLU A 140 9.79 -11.11 -8.91
CA GLU A 140 9.72 -12.42 -8.26
C GLU A 140 11.09 -12.88 -7.73
N ARG A 141 12.13 -12.84 -8.58
CA ARG A 141 13.49 -13.28 -8.22
C ARG A 141 14.06 -12.49 -7.05
N ARG A 142 13.86 -11.16 -7.05
CA ARG A 142 14.34 -10.29 -5.97
C ARG A 142 13.41 -10.25 -4.77
N ARG A 143 12.21 -10.82 -4.89
CA ARG A 143 11.15 -10.82 -3.88
C ARG A 143 10.80 -9.41 -3.40
N TYR A 144 10.49 -8.54 -4.35
CA TYR A 144 10.00 -7.20 -4.02
C TYR A 144 8.75 -7.27 -3.15
N ILE A 145 8.64 -6.35 -2.20
CA ILE A 145 7.45 -6.08 -1.42
C ILE A 145 6.90 -4.72 -1.76
N VAL A 146 5.60 -4.53 -1.53
CA VAL A 146 4.99 -3.22 -1.35
C VAL A 146 4.95 -2.97 0.15
N ALA A 147 6.02 -2.43 0.69
CA ALA A 147 6.13 -2.16 2.11
C ALA A 147 5.03 -1.17 2.54
N THR A 148 4.45 -1.44 3.70
CA THR A 148 3.43 -0.61 4.38
C THR A 148 3.93 -0.14 5.74
N HIS A 149 4.92 -0.84 6.31
CA HIS A 149 5.52 -0.54 7.60
C HIS A 149 7.04 -0.46 7.51
N LEU A 150 7.61 0.44 8.31
CA LEU A 150 9.04 0.59 8.59
C LEU A 150 9.24 0.55 10.11
N ASP A 151 10.08 -0.35 10.61
CA ASP A 151 10.35 -0.62 12.02
C ASP A 151 9.05 -0.79 12.85
N GLY A 152 8.13 -1.59 12.31
CA GLY A 152 6.84 -1.91 12.93
C GLY A 152 5.81 -0.78 12.92
N ARG A 153 6.11 0.38 12.33
CA ARG A 153 5.18 1.52 12.24
C ARG A 153 4.65 1.71 10.82
N PRO A 154 3.35 2.01 10.63
CA PRO A 154 2.83 2.39 9.32
C PRO A 154 3.62 3.55 8.72
N MET A 155 3.96 3.45 7.43
CA MET A 155 4.70 4.50 6.76
C MET A 155 3.77 5.66 6.39
N ALA A 156 4.19 6.88 6.72
CA ALA A 156 3.43 8.09 6.45
C ALA A 156 3.80 8.70 5.09
N LEU A 157 2.82 9.37 4.46
CA LEU A 157 3.08 10.32 3.40
C LEU A 157 3.93 11.48 3.96
N GLY A 158 4.98 11.89 3.22
CA GLY A 158 5.98 12.87 3.68
C GLY A 158 7.22 12.24 4.34
N GLY A 159 7.20 10.92 4.58
CA GLY A 159 8.40 10.10 4.79
C GLY A 159 8.65 9.20 3.58
N LEU A 160 9.05 7.94 3.83
CA LEU A 160 9.24 6.92 2.78
C LEU A 160 7.93 6.23 2.34
N GLY A 161 6.78 6.69 2.88
CA GLY A 161 5.45 6.14 2.63
C GLY A 161 4.58 6.98 1.68
N PRO A 162 3.30 6.61 1.49
CA PRO A 162 2.56 5.63 2.29
C PRO A 162 2.89 4.17 1.96
N LEU A 163 3.47 3.91 0.77
CA LEU A 163 3.93 2.60 0.35
C LEU A 163 5.33 2.71 -0.26
N TRP A 164 6.13 1.65 -0.16
CA TRP A 164 7.45 1.60 -0.79
C TRP A 164 7.63 0.28 -1.51
N THR A 165 7.86 0.32 -2.82
CA THR A 165 8.26 -0.86 -3.57
C THR A 165 9.75 -1.10 -3.37
N ILE A 166 10.12 -2.16 -2.65
CA ILE A 166 11.50 -2.40 -2.20
C ILE A 166 11.79 -3.90 -2.06
N TYR A 167 13.07 -4.27 -2.10
CA TYR A 167 13.55 -5.62 -1.80
C TYR A 167 14.79 -5.55 -0.89
N ASP A 168 15.20 -6.70 -0.34
CA ASP A 168 16.38 -6.81 0.49
C ASP A 168 17.67 -6.85 -0.37
N ALA A 169 18.25 -5.70 -0.68
CA ALA A 169 19.41 -5.60 -1.55
C ALA A 169 20.64 -6.36 -1.03
N ASP A 170 20.78 -6.51 0.29
CA ASP A 170 21.90 -7.22 0.92
C ASP A 170 21.85 -8.73 0.68
N ARG A 171 20.68 -9.26 0.32
CA ARG A 171 20.47 -10.69 0.00
C ARG A 171 20.74 -11.04 -1.47
N HIS A 172 21.09 -10.08 -2.30
CA HIS A 172 21.39 -10.29 -3.72
C HIS A 172 22.85 -9.93 -4.00
N PRO A 173 23.75 -10.90 -4.25
CA PRO A 173 25.19 -10.64 -4.37
C PRO A 173 25.55 -9.58 -5.41
N ASP A 174 24.81 -9.50 -6.51
CA ASP A 174 25.00 -8.51 -7.57
C ASP A 174 24.67 -7.08 -7.13
N MET A 175 23.79 -6.92 -6.12
CA MET A 175 23.42 -5.61 -5.54
C MET A 175 24.26 -5.30 -4.30
N ALA A 176 24.51 -6.29 -3.45
CA ALA A 176 25.39 -6.15 -2.28
C ALA A 176 26.82 -5.74 -2.66
N ALA A 177 27.29 -6.11 -3.85
CA ALA A 177 28.59 -5.68 -4.38
C ALA A 177 28.65 -4.20 -4.79
N LYS A 178 27.50 -3.53 -4.95
CA LYS A 178 27.44 -2.11 -5.31
C LYS A 178 27.63 -1.21 -4.09
N PRO A 179 28.12 0.04 -4.29
CA PRO A 179 28.01 1.08 -3.29
C PRO A 179 26.56 1.21 -2.80
N LEU A 180 26.37 1.45 -1.50
CA LEU A 180 25.05 1.47 -0.87
C LEU A 180 24.03 2.39 -1.59
N PRO A 181 24.38 3.62 -2.01
CA PRO A 181 23.45 4.50 -2.74
C PRO A 181 22.94 3.93 -4.08
N ASP A 182 23.67 2.99 -4.68
CA ASP A 182 23.37 2.45 -6.02
C ASP A 182 22.46 1.20 -5.97
N ARG A 183 22.06 0.76 -4.78
CA ARG A 183 21.30 -0.50 -4.57
C ARG A 183 19.79 -0.36 -4.80
N PHE A 184 19.26 0.84 -4.62
CA PHE A 184 17.82 1.10 -4.54
C PHE A 184 17.25 1.89 -5.72
N GLY A 185 18.01 2.04 -6.81
CA GLY A 185 17.58 2.74 -8.04
C GLY A 185 16.41 2.12 -8.80
N SER A 186 15.77 1.08 -8.26
CA SER A 186 14.54 0.47 -8.76
C SER A 186 13.49 0.33 -7.66
N CYS A 187 13.66 1.04 -6.55
CA CYS A 187 12.82 0.96 -5.34
C CYS A 187 12.12 2.30 -5.06
N PRO A 188 11.05 2.66 -5.82
CA PRO A 188 10.35 3.92 -5.65
C PRO A 188 9.64 3.99 -4.29
N TRP A 189 10.09 4.90 -3.41
CA TRP A 189 9.36 5.27 -2.20
C TRP A 189 8.12 6.09 -2.56
N ALA A 190 7.13 6.13 -1.66
CA ALA A 190 5.81 6.70 -1.92
C ALA A 190 5.15 6.15 -3.22
N THR A 191 5.28 4.84 -3.45
CA THR A 191 4.57 4.16 -4.55
C THR A 191 3.07 4.38 -4.41
N TYR A 192 2.41 4.85 -5.46
CA TYR A 192 0.95 5.06 -5.45
C TYR A 192 0.25 4.49 -6.69
N HIS A 193 1.01 4.18 -7.74
CA HIS A 193 0.49 3.64 -8.98
C HIS A 193 1.40 2.56 -9.56
N ILE A 194 0.82 1.50 -10.11
CA ILE A 194 1.53 0.48 -10.89
C ILE A 194 0.76 0.24 -12.20
N ASP A 195 1.43 0.41 -13.34
CA ASP A 195 0.89 0.01 -14.63
C ASP A 195 1.41 -1.36 -15.04
N VAL A 196 0.51 -2.30 -15.30
CA VAL A 196 0.85 -3.64 -15.76
C VAL A 196 0.77 -3.67 -17.29
N LYS A 197 1.87 -4.03 -17.95
CA LYS A 197 1.93 -4.20 -19.39
C LYS A 197 2.36 -5.61 -19.77
N GLU A 198 1.89 -6.07 -20.92
CA GLU A 198 2.53 -7.18 -21.62
C GLU A 198 3.56 -6.56 -22.59
N ALA A 199 4.82 -6.98 -22.46
CA ALA A 199 5.92 -6.58 -23.32
C ALA A 199 6.03 -7.46 -24.57
#